data_AF-A0A7C2ELW4-F1
#
_entry.id   AF-A0A7C2ELW4-F1
#
_cell.length_a   1.000
_cell.length_b   1.000
_cell.length_c   1.000
_cell.angle_alpha   90.00
_cell.angle_beta   90.00
_cell.angle_gamma   90.00
#
_symmetry.space_group_name_H-M   'P 1'
#
loop_
_entity.id
_entity.type
_entity.pdbx_description
1 polymer ?
#
loop_
_entity_poly.entity_id
_entity_poly.type
_entity_poly.pdbx_seq_one_letter_code
_entity_poly.pdbx_strand_id
1 'polypeptide(L)'
;MRSRGSADSSPQNPCPQAIENLDAQLNHLREEVRELKAALAEQRLRTQRNKLAQLERKLGQLQAEQRLLQEQERITTQELSEMEKLLGSASLAADERTALEEFRTRLADEGLQRLRAAQQTLAQQEAELTQRLEQEKQQLQELVERAKGADVEVGEPVKAQKRPPGASRGPR
;
A
#
# COMPACT_ATOMS: atom_id res chain seq x y z
N MET A 1 61.86 -69.31 5.33
CA MET A 1 60.81 -69.48 4.29
C MET A 1 59.94 -68.24 4.31
N ARG A 2 59.94 -67.46 3.23
CA ARG A 2 59.19 -66.20 3.08
C ARG A 2 57.92 -66.51 2.29
N SER A 3 56.75 -66.39 2.91
CA SER A 3 55.48 -66.37 2.19
C SER A 3 55.01 -64.93 2.07
N ARG A 4 55.17 -64.37 0.87
CA ARG A 4 54.45 -63.18 0.41
C ARG A 4 53.09 -63.67 -0.09
N GLY A 5 52.02 -63.27 0.59
CA GLY A 5 50.64 -63.44 0.12
C GLY A 5 50.12 -62.08 -0.32
N SER A 6 49.84 -61.97 -1.61
CA SER A 6 49.47 -60.77 -2.35
C SER A 6 48.27 -60.03 -1.77
N ALA A 7 48.42 -58.71 -1.60
CA ALA A 7 47.31 -57.78 -1.48
C ALA A 7 46.75 -57.54 -2.88
N ASP A 8 45.68 -58.27 -3.23
CA ASP A 8 44.92 -58.04 -4.45
C ASP A 8 43.77 -57.07 -4.13
N SER A 9 44.12 -55.79 -4.03
CA SER A 9 43.18 -54.69 -3.81
C SER A 9 42.74 -54.15 -5.17
N SER A 10 41.92 -54.92 -5.90
CA SER A 10 41.29 -54.43 -7.11
C SER A 10 40.30 -53.29 -6.77
N PRO A 11 40.42 -52.09 -7.37
CA PRO A 11 39.47 -51.01 -7.15
C PRO A 11 38.11 -51.42 -7.72
N GLN A 12 37.12 -51.58 -6.85
CA GLN A 12 35.73 -51.74 -7.26
C GLN A 12 35.28 -50.45 -7.94
N ASN A 13 35.24 -50.45 -9.28
CA ASN A 13 34.58 -49.41 -10.04
C ASN A 13 33.10 -49.39 -9.64
N PRO A 14 32.55 -48.24 -9.21
CA PRO A 14 31.14 -48.15 -8.85
C PRO A 14 30.26 -48.53 -10.04
N CYS A 15 29.28 -49.41 -9.81
CA CYS A 15 28.35 -49.88 -10.83
C CYS A 15 27.61 -48.69 -11.50
N PRO A 16 27.43 -48.68 -12.83
CA PRO A 16 26.74 -47.61 -13.59
C PRO A 16 25.35 -47.23 -13.05
N GLN A 17 24.61 -48.20 -12.52
CA GLN A 17 23.26 -48.00 -11.95
C GLN A 17 23.25 -47.12 -10.68
N ALA A 18 24.36 -47.07 -9.93
CA ALA A 18 24.46 -46.20 -8.76
C ALA A 18 24.63 -44.72 -9.17
N ILE A 19 25.26 -44.47 -10.33
CA ILE A 19 25.46 -43.12 -10.89
C ILE A 19 24.15 -42.62 -11.49
N GLU A 20 23.42 -43.44 -12.25
CA GLU A 20 22.12 -43.08 -12.84
C GLU A 20 21.07 -42.72 -11.76
N ASN A 21 21.03 -43.45 -10.65
CA ASN A 21 20.15 -43.14 -9.52
C ASN A 21 20.53 -41.83 -8.82
N LEU A 22 21.82 -41.50 -8.74
CA LEU A 22 22.29 -40.24 -8.17
C LEU A 22 21.90 -39.06 -9.07
N ASP A 23 22.06 -39.19 -10.38
CA ASP A 23 21.68 -38.16 -11.35
C ASP A 23 20.16 -37.90 -11.32
N ALA A 24 19.35 -38.95 -11.21
CA ALA A 24 17.90 -38.81 -11.04
C ALA A 24 17.53 -38.07 -9.74
N GLN A 25 18.16 -38.41 -8.62
CA GLN A 25 17.95 -37.71 -7.34
C GLN A 25 18.41 -36.25 -7.38
N LEU A 26 19.54 -35.96 -8.03
CA LEU A 26 20.04 -34.60 -8.20
C LEU A 26 19.10 -33.76 -9.09
N ASN A 27 18.55 -34.34 -10.15
CA ASN A 27 17.58 -33.66 -10.99
C ASN A 27 16.27 -33.39 -10.24
N HIS A 28 15.78 -34.36 -9.46
CA HIS A 28 14.60 -34.15 -8.62
C HIS A 28 14.81 -33.03 -7.58
N LEU A 29 15.94 -33.04 -6.86
CA LEU A 29 16.29 -31.96 -5.92
C LEU A 29 16.40 -30.60 -6.61
N ARG A 30 16.94 -30.54 -7.84
CA ARG A 30 17.02 -29.29 -8.62
C ARG A 30 15.63 -28.76 -8.97
N GLU A 31 14.69 -29.65 -9.32
CA GLU A 31 13.29 -29.30 -9.59
C GLU A 31 12.60 -28.79 -8.32
N GLU A 32 12.70 -29.50 -7.19
CA GLU A 32 12.13 -29.05 -5.91
C GLU A 32 12.68 -27.68 -5.49
N VAL A 33 13.99 -27.47 -5.62
CA VAL A 33 14.62 -26.16 -5.33
C VAL A 33 14.08 -25.08 -6.27
N ARG A 34 13.83 -25.39 -7.55
CA ARG A 34 13.24 -24.46 -8.51
C ARG A 34 11.81 -24.09 -8.12
N GLU A 35 10.98 -25.08 -7.77
CA GLU A 35 9.60 -24.87 -7.31
C GLU A 35 9.54 -24.03 -6.03
N LEU A 36 10.39 -24.31 -5.04
CA LEU A 36 10.47 -23.54 -3.80
C LEU A 36 10.89 -22.09 -4.06
N LYS A 37 11.84 -21.86 -4.97
CA LYS A 37 12.23 -20.50 -5.38
C LYS A 37 11.07 -19.76 -6.04
N ALA A 38 10.32 -20.43 -6.92
CA ALA A 38 9.16 -19.86 -7.57
C ALA A 38 8.05 -19.50 -6.57
N ALA A 39 7.70 -20.42 -5.67
CA ALA A 39 6.71 -20.20 -4.62
C ALA A 39 7.10 -19.03 -3.69
N LEU A 40 8.38 -18.95 -3.30
CA LEU A 40 8.89 -17.85 -2.48
C LEU A 40 8.81 -16.50 -3.21
N ALA A 41 9.17 -16.46 -4.49
CA ALA A 41 9.06 -15.24 -5.30
C ALA A 41 7.60 -14.80 -5.46
N GLU A 42 6.69 -15.73 -5.71
CA GLU A 42 5.26 -15.44 -5.80
C GLU A 42 4.71 -14.91 -4.47
N GLN A 43 5.06 -15.54 -3.35
CA GLN A 43 4.64 -15.07 -2.02
C GLN A 43 5.14 -13.65 -1.74
N ARG A 44 6.40 -13.34 -2.06
CA ARG A 44 6.97 -11.99 -1.90
C ARG A 44 6.20 -10.96 -2.74
N LEU A 45 5.91 -11.28 -4.00
CA LEU A 45 5.13 -10.41 -4.89
C LEU A 45 3.71 -10.18 -4.37
N ARG A 46 3.04 -11.24 -3.89
CA ARG A 46 1.69 -11.14 -3.30
C ARG A 46 1.71 -10.22 -2.07
N THR A 47 2.66 -10.40 -1.15
CA THR A 47 2.80 -9.53 0.03
C THR A 47 3.07 -8.08 -0.36
N GLN A 48 3.94 -7.84 -1.35
CA GLN A 48 4.25 -6.49 -1.83
C GLN A 48 3.02 -5.81 -2.47
N ARG A 49 2.26 -6.54 -3.30
CA ARG A 49 1.00 -6.05 -3.90
C ARG A 49 -0.04 -5.72 -2.82
N ASN A 50 -0.16 -6.54 -1.77
CA ASN A 50 -1.07 -6.28 -0.66
C ASN A 50 -0.70 -5.00 0.11
N LYS A 51 0.59 -4.78 0.34
CA LYS A 51 1.10 -3.57 0.99
C LYS A 51 0.78 -2.31 0.17
N LEU A 52 0.97 -2.37 -1.14
CA LEU A 52 0.56 -1.29 -2.05
C LEU A 52 -0.94 -1.01 -1.97
N ALA A 53 -1.77 -2.06 -2.06
CA ALA A 53 -3.22 -1.90 -1.99
C ALA A 53 -3.67 -1.27 -0.65
N GLN A 54 -2.99 -1.57 0.46
CA GLN A 54 -3.26 -0.93 1.75
C GLN A 54 -2.89 0.56 1.76
N LEU A 55 -1.74 0.92 1.18
CA LEU A 55 -1.32 2.32 1.07
C LEU A 55 -2.28 3.12 0.17
N GLU A 56 -2.69 2.57 -0.97
CA GLU A 56 -3.66 3.20 -1.87
C GLU A 56 -5.02 3.44 -1.19
N ARG A 57 -5.50 2.47 -0.39
CA ARG A 57 -6.72 2.64 0.39
C ARG A 57 -6.60 3.77 1.42
N LYS A 58 -5.50 3.83 2.16
CA LYS A 58 -5.25 4.90 3.14
C LYS A 58 -5.19 6.26 2.48
N LEU A 59 -4.49 6.36 1.35
CA LEU A 59 -4.40 7.60 0.57
C LEU A 59 -5.79 8.04 0.08
N GLY A 60 -6.61 7.10 -0.42
CA GLY A 60 -8.00 7.39 -0.79
C GLY A 60 -8.87 7.86 0.38
N GLN A 61 -8.62 7.37 1.61
CA GLN A 61 -9.31 7.84 2.82
C GLN A 61 -8.90 9.27 3.19
N LEU A 62 -7.60 9.58 3.19
CA LEU A 62 -7.12 10.94 3.46
C LEU A 62 -7.65 11.95 2.45
N GLN A 63 -7.67 11.59 1.16
CA GLN A 63 -8.23 12.46 0.11
C GLN A 63 -9.73 12.72 0.30
N ALA A 64 -10.48 11.73 0.81
CA ALA A 64 -11.88 11.93 1.15
C ALA A 64 -12.04 12.87 2.34
N GLU A 65 -11.22 12.72 3.37
CA GLU A 65 -11.21 13.60 4.55
C GLU A 65 -10.82 15.03 4.20
N GLN A 66 -9.82 15.22 3.32
CA GLN A 66 -9.42 16.54 2.83
C GLN A 66 -10.56 17.24 2.10
N ARG A 67 -11.34 16.53 1.28
CA ARG A 67 -12.53 17.09 0.62
C ARG A 67 -13.61 17.50 1.63
N LEU A 68 -13.79 16.73 2.69
CA LEU A 68 -14.73 17.09 3.76
C LEU A 68 -14.29 18.37 4.48
N LEU A 69 -13.00 18.50 4.80
CA LEU A 69 -12.48 19.73 5.41
C LEU A 69 -12.57 20.95 4.47
N GLN A 70 -12.38 20.77 3.16
CA GLN A 70 -12.56 21.86 2.18
C GLN A 70 -14.02 22.31 2.11
N GLU A 71 -14.96 21.37 2.12
CA GLU A 71 -16.38 21.71 2.16
C GLU A 71 -16.75 22.42 3.47
N GLN A 72 -16.21 21.95 4.60
CA GLN A 72 -16.43 22.59 5.89
C GLN A 72 -15.86 24.02 5.93
N GLU A 73 -14.66 24.25 5.39
CA GLU A 73 -14.09 25.59 5.27
C GLU A 73 -14.94 26.50 4.38
N ARG A 74 -15.48 25.96 3.27
CA ARG A 74 -16.40 26.69 2.41
C ARG A 74 -17.67 27.12 3.15
N ILE A 75 -18.29 26.20 3.89
CA ILE A 75 -19.49 26.48 4.69
C ILE A 75 -19.17 27.55 5.74
N THR A 76 -18.09 27.38 6.51
CA THR A 76 -17.68 28.38 7.53
C THR A 76 -17.40 29.75 6.91
N THR A 77 -16.79 29.80 5.73
CA THR A 77 -16.54 31.07 5.02
C THR A 77 -17.84 31.74 4.56
N GLN A 78 -18.83 30.95 4.13
CA GLN A 78 -20.16 31.45 3.79
C GLN A 78 -20.88 32.02 5.02
N GLU A 79 -20.89 31.29 6.13
CA GLU A 79 -21.47 31.74 7.41
C GLU A 79 -20.84 33.06 7.88
N LEU A 80 -19.51 33.18 7.81
CA LEU A 80 -18.80 34.42 8.15
C LEU A 80 -19.23 35.61 7.27
N SER A 81 -19.40 35.38 5.96
CA SER A 81 -19.89 36.40 5.03
C SER A 81 -21.33 36.81 5.32
N GLU A 82 -22.19 35.87 5.71
CA GLU A 82 -23.57 36.16 6.11
C GLU A 82 -23.62 36.97 7.40
N MET A 83 -22.80 36.64 8.40
CA MET A 83 -22.68 37.43 9.63
C MET A 83 -22.18 38.83 9.35
N GLU A 84 -21.21 39.00 8.45
CA GLU A 84 -20.71 40.32 8.05
C GLU A 84 -21.81 41.18 7.39
N LYS A 85 -22.63 40.58 6.52
CA LYS A 85 -23.80 41.27 5.94
C LYS A 85 -24.82 41.69 7.00
N LEU A 86 -25.08 40.83 7.97
CA LEU A 86 -25.99 41.13 9.08
C LEU A 86 -25.43 42.26 9.95
N LEU A 87 -24.14 42.26 10.27
CA LEU A 87 -23.49 43.34 11.03
C LEU A 87 -23.48 44.68 10.30
N GLY A 88 -23.48 44.66 8.96
CA GLY A 88 -23.63 45.85 8.12
C GLY A 88 -25.06 46.40 8.08
N SER A 89 -26.05 45.64 8.56
CA SER A 89 -27.46 46.07 8.60
C SER A 89 -27.75 46.90 9.84
N ALA A 90 -28.57 47.95 9.70
CA ALA A 90 -28.93 48.86 10.79
C ALA A 90 -30.00 48.30 11.74
N SER A 91 -30.44 47.05 11.58
CA SER A 91 -31.60 46.49 12.29
C SER A 91 -31.27 45.81 13.62
N LEU A 92 -29.99 45.62 13.95
CA LEU A 92 -29.56 44.92 15.16
C LEU A 92 -29.45 45.88 16.34
N ALA A 93 -29.87 45.44 17.53
CA ALA A 93 -29.58 46.15 18.77
C ALA A 93 -28.06 46.12 19.08
N ALA A 94 -27.58 47.06 19.89
CA ALA A 94 -26.15 47.16 20.22
C ALA A 94 -25.60 45.88 20.88
N ASP A 95 -26.38 45.27 21.77
CA ASP A 95 -26.00 44.03 22.46
C ASP A 95 -25.94 42.84 21.49
N GLU A 96 -26.92 42.72 20.59
CA GLU A 96 -26.97 41.67 19.55
C GLU A 96 -25.81 41.80 18.59
N ARG A 97 -25.46 43.05 18.21
CA ARG A 97 -24.31 43.34 17.36
C ARG A 97 -23.01 42.92 18.01
N THR A 98 -22.82 43.23 19.29
CA THR A 98 -21.61 42.85 20.04
C THR A 98 -21.48 41.34 20.14
N ALA A 99 -22.57 40.64 20.48
CA ALA A 99 -22.58 39.17 20.56
C ALA A 99 -22.28 38.53 19.19
N LEU A 100 -22.82 39.08 18.11
CA LEU A 100 -22.57 38.59 16.74
C LEU A 100 -21.13 38.87 16.29
N GLU A 101 -20.55 40.02 16.63
CA GLU A 101 -19.13 40.34 16.38
C GLU A 101 -18.20 39.37 17.13
N GLU A 102 -18.48 39.08 18.40
CA GLU A 102 -17.73 38.10 19.18
C GLU A 102 -17.82 36.70 18.57
N PHE A 103 -19.02 36.26 18.19
CA PHE A 103 -19.21 34.95 17.56
C PHE A 103 -18.49 34.85 16.22
N ARG A 104 -18.59 35.88 15.38
CA ARG A 104 -17.86 35.97 14.10
C ARG A 104 -16.35 35.86 14.32
N THR A 105 -15.83 36.59 15.31
CA THR A 105 -14.39 36.61 15.62
C THR A 105 -13.93 35.23 16.10
N ARG A 106 -14.68 34.56 16.98
CA ARG A 106 -14.38 33.18 17.39
C ARG A 106 -14.40 32.20 16.24
N LEU A 107 -15.40 32.29 15.35
CA LEU A 107 -15.51 31.40 14.20
C LEU A 107 -14.38 31.63 13.19
N ALA A 108 -14.01 32.89 12.93
CA ALA A 108 -12.93 33.27 12.03
C ALA A 108 -11.55 32.88 12.60
N ASP A 109 -11.32 33.11 13.88
CA ASP A 109 -10.01 32.86 14.49
C ASP A 109 -9.86 31.40 14.88
N GLU A 110 -10.77 30.83 15.67
CA GLU A 110 -10.61 29.44 16.13
C GLU A 110 -11.07 28.43 15.08
N GLY A 111 -12.20 28.68 14.44
CA GLY A 111 -12.81 27.75 13.49
C GLY A 111 -11.94 27.54 12.25
N LEU A 112 -11.61 28.63 11.54
CA LEU A 112 -10.79 28.54 10.33
C LEU A 112 -9.35 28.12 10.63
N GLN A 113 -8.74 28.57 11.74
CA GLN A 113 -7.39 28.11 12.09
C GLN A 113 -7.36 26.60 12.35
N ARG A 114 -8.36 26.06 13.07
CA ARG A 114 -8.46 24.60 13.30
C ARG A 114 -8.61 23.84 11.98
N LEU A 115 -9.47 24.31 11.08
CA LEU A 115 -9.65 23.68 9.76
C LEU A 115 -8.36 23.71 8.95
N ARG A 116 -7.67 24.85 8.91
CA ARG A 116 -6.37 24.98 8.20
C ARG A 116 -5.29 24.09 8.81
N ALA A 117 -5.20 24.01 10.13
CA ALA A 117 -4.25 23.13 10.81
C ALA A 117 -4.53 21.65 10.50
N ALA A 118 -5.80 21.25 10.49
CA ALA A 118 -6.22 19.90 10.10
C ALA A 118 -5.89 19.60 8.63
N GLN A 119 -6.16 20.53 7.71
CA GLN A 119 -5.81 20.39 6.29
C GLN A 119 -4.30 20.26 6.08
N GLN A 120 -3.49 21.07 6.77
CA GLN A 120 -2.02 20.98 6.71
C GLN A 120 -1.53 19.62 7.21
N THR A 121 -2.10 19.12 8.31
CA THR A 121 -1.77 17.80 8.85
C THR A 121 -2.10 16.69 7.85
N LEU A 122 -3.29 16.74 7.24
CA LEU A 122 -3.66 15.77 6.20
C LEU A 122 -2.75 15.85 4.98
N ALA A 123 -2.42 17.06 4.51
CA ALA A 123 -1.53 17.25 3.36
C ALA A 123 -0.13 16.66 3.62
N GLN A 124 0.40 16.80 4.85
CA GLN A 124 1.66 16.16 5.24
C GLN A 124 1.55 14.63 5.21
N GLN A 125 0.49 14.07 5.79
CA GLN A 125 0.26 12.62 5.77
C GLN A 125 0.07 12.07 4.35
N GLU A 126 -0.62 12.80 3.48
CA GLU A 126 -0.78 12.45 2.07
C GLU A 126 0.57 12.44 1.34
N ALA A 127 1.41 13.43 1.57
CA ALA A 127 2.75 13.50 0.99
C ALA A 127 3.62 12.30 1.43
N GLU A 128 3.61 11.99 2.73
CA GLU A 128 4.33 10.83 3.29
C GLU A 128 3.82 9.50 2.70
N LEU A 129 2.50 9.31 2.62
CA LEU A 129 1.93 8.11 2.04
C LEU A 129 2.20 8.00 0.53
N THR A 130 2.20 9.12 -0.19
CA THR A 130 2.51 9.15 -1.63
C THR A 130 3.96 8.76 -1.87
N GLN A 131 4.90 9.35 -1.13
CA GLN A 131 6.31 9.00 -1.20
C GLN A 131 6.53 7.51 -0.87
N ARG A 132 5.88 7.01 0.19
CA ARG A 132 5.96 5.60 0.55
C ARG A 132 5.38 4.72 -0.54
N LEU A 133 4.25 5.09 -1.14
CA LEU A 133 3.62 4.33 -2.23
C LEU A 133 4.56 4.23 -3.44
N GLU A 134 5.26 5.31 -3.80
CA GLU A 134 6.25 5.31 -4.88
C GLU A 134 7.43 4.37 -4.60
N GLN A 135 7.98 4.41 -3.38
CA GLN A 135 9.04 3.50 -2.96
C GLN A 135 8.60 2.03 -3.05
N GLU A 136 7.40 1.70 -2.57
CA GLU A 136 6.88 0.34 -2.63
C GLU A 136 6.57 -0.12 -4.07
N LYS A 137 6.22 0.81 -4.97
CA LYS A 137 6.04 0.53 -6.40
C LYS A 137 7.37 0.20 -7.07
N GLN A 138 8.43 0.95 -6.77
CA GLN A 138 9.79 0.65 -7.24
C GLN A 138 10.26 -0.72 -6.74
N GLN A 139 10.08 -1.01 -5.45
CA GLN A 139 10.39 -2.33 -4.88
C GLN A 139 9.62 -3.47 -5.56
N LEU A 140 8.34 -3.26 -5.89
CA LEU A 140 7.57 -4.26 -6.63
C LEU A 140 8.15 -4.48 -8.03
N GLN A 141 8.53 -3.42 -8.74
CA GLN A 141 9.15 -3.52 -10.06
C GLN A 141 10.45 -4.32 -10.01
N GLU A 142 11.33 -4.01 -9.04
CA GLU A 142 12.58 -4.77 -8.84
C GLU A 142 12.32 -6.25 -8.54
N LEU A 143 11.32 -6.57 -7.71
CA LEU A 143 10.95 -7.96 -7.41
C LEU A 143 10.43 -8.69 -8.65
N VAL A 144 9.65 -8.00 -9.49
CA VAL A 144 9.14 -8.56 -10.75
C VAL A 144 10.30 -8.82 -11.72
N GLU A 145 11.25 -7.89 -11.86
CA GLU A 145 12.43 -8.07 -12.71
C GLU A 145 13.31 -9.22 -12.23
N ARG A 146 13.57 -9.32 -10.92
CA ARG A 146 14.32 -10.43 -10.33
C ARG A 146 13.63 -11.78 -10.53
N ALA A 147 12.31 -11.83 -10.42
CA ALA A 147 11.55 -13.06 -10.64
C ALA A 147 11.60 -13.51 -12.12
N LYS A 148 11.50 -12.56 -13.06
CA LYS A 148 11.68 -12.85 -14.51
C LYS A 148 13.07 -13.37 -14.84
N GLY A 149 14.12 -12.77 -14.25
CA GLY A 149 15.50 -13.22 -14.45
C GLY A 149 15.82 -14.59 -13.83
N ALA A 150 14.94 -15.13 -12.98
CA ALA A 150 15.09 -16.43 -12.33
C ALA A 150 14.20 -17.53 -12.95
N ASP A 151 13.64 -17.29 -14.15
CA ASP A 151 12.67 -18.17 -14.83
C ASP A 151 11.47 -18.56 -13.95
N VAL A 152 11.02 -17.63 -13.10
CA VAL A 152 9.77 -17.78 -12.35
C VAL A 152 8.67 -17.14 -13.18
N GLU A 153 7.67 -17.93 -13.61
CA GLU A 153 6.46 -17.40 -14.22
C GLU A 153 5.71 -16.54 -13.19
N VAL A 154 5.88 -15.22 -13.31
CA VAL A 154 5.12 -14.28 -12.49
C VAL A 154 3.72 -14.21 -13.05
N GLY A 155 2.77 -14.85 -12.38
CA GLY A 155 1.35 -14.71 -12.67
C GLY A 155 0.98 -13.23 -12.82
N GLU A 156 0.32 -12.90 -13.94
CA GLU A 156 -0.12 -11.55 -14.27
C GLU A 156 -0.78 -10.89 -13.06
N PRO A 157 -0.57 -9.58 -12.84
CA PRO A 157 -1.27 -8.88 -11.78
C PRO A 157 -2.76 -9.10 -11.98
N VAL A 158 -3.40 -9.79 -11.01
CA VAL A 158 -4.84 -9.99 -10.96
C VAL A 158 -5.46 -8.61 -11.15
N LYS A 159 -5.96 -8.36 -12.37
CA LYS A 159 -6.61 -7.11 -12.73
C LYS A 159 -7.68 -6.93 -11.68
N ALA A 160 -7.52 -5.90 -10.85
CA ALA A 160 -8.47 -5.58 -9.79
C ALA A 160 -9.85 -5.65 -10.42
N GLN A 161 -10.62 -6.67 -10.02
CA GLN A 161 -11.92 -6.94 -10.57
C GLN A 161 -12.73 -5.68 -10.25
N LYS A 162 -12.91 -4.83 -11.27
CA LYS A 162 -13.72 -3.61 -11.21
C LYS A 162 -15.09 -4.07 -10.75
N ARG A 163 -15.34 -4.03 -9.43
CA ARG A 163 -16.67 -4.19 -8.90
C ARG A 163 -17.46 -3.01 -9.47
N PRO A 164 -18.52 -3.25 -10.26
CA PRO A 164 -19.33 -2.17 -10.77
C PRO A 164 -19.92 -1.39 -9.58
N PRO A 165 -19.81 -0.05 -9.56
CA PRO A 165 -20.48 0.76 -8.56
C PRO A 165 -21.97 0.79 -8.91
N GLY A 166 -22.77 -0.06 -8.28
CA GLY A 166 -24.21 -0.04 -8.56
C GLY A 166 -24.96 -1.29 -8.15
N ALA A 167 -25.12 -1.50 -6.85
CA ALA A 167 -26.28 -2.23 -6.34
C ALA A 167 -26.71 -1.59 -5.02
N SER A 168 -27.14 -0.32 -5.11
CA SER A 168 -28.07 0.26 -4.15
C SER A 168 -29.36 -0.56 -4.22
N ARG A 169 -29.46 -1.59 -3.37
CA ARG A 169 -30.75 -2.19 -3.00
C ARG A 169 -31.31 -1.42 -1.82
N GLY A 170 -32.12 -0.41 -2.12
CA GLY A 170 -33.33 -0.14 -1.36
C GLY A 170 -34.51 -0.24 -2.34
N PRO A 171 -35.78 -0.28 -1.88
CA PRO A 171 -36.27 -0.40 -0.51
C PRO A 171 -37.22 -1.61 -0.33
N ARG A 172 -37.52 -1.97 0.92
CA ARG A 172 -38.87 -2.32 1.38
C ARG A 172 -38.98 -1.96 2.85
#